data_AF-A0A7J6WS47-F1
#
_entry.id   AF-A0A7J6WS47-F1
#
_cell.length_a   1.000
_cell.length_b   1.000
_cell.length_c   1.000
_cell.angle_alpha   90.00
_cell.angle_beta   90.00
_cell.angle_gamma   90.00
#
_symmetry.space_group_name_H-M   'P 1'
#
loop_
_entity.id
_entity.type
_entity.pdbx_description
1 polymer ?
#
loop_
_entity_poly.entity_id
_entity_poly.type
_entity_poly.pdbx_seq_one_letter_code
_entity_poly.pdbx_strand_id
1 'polypeptide(L)'
;MKAGGILGVEHGIVLAPMGPDVSGPKLVAAVANAGGLGLLAGPVNNYDETVKAIKKIKTLTNKPFGVGILLEFDNTKTIQAIYDEKLSFLQVYWGEFPKERVVEAHAHGVKVLHQVGSVEEARKAIAAGVDCIIAQGVEAGGHIRGTVSLMALLPRIVDLVGHRDIPVVAAGSICDARGYAAALALGAKGVCLGTRFIATKEAYANEYYKQQLLSYTEQQTDRTDLYGRKTWRAFVRCLNTPFHQKWRKSPDYDKLVNDETQPIIAHSKIYNKECDFRRFAGQVANPTTKGELENMCMLAGQGVGLVHDIVPAAEIVKRFVEGVKAIMGGETPANKNDVFALNAHLVRDTRVTKYCSWASPKQDYVMLNTDGSVKDDGKWQHLCRWEFNYARTWSLRRSKLAGSDSKEVVDGVLGNVKTTWRNKHLINRIKALAGTFKDFEIKHIYRENNSAADCFTKLECTNDRCIFSSNSIPKELNLLVSKDRTCHLYQRS
;
A
#
# COMPACT_ATOMS: atom_id res chain seq x y z
N MET A 1 28.06 11.26 -8.04
CA MET A 1 27.54 10.13 -8.84
C MET A 1 26.28 10.59 -9.56
N LYS A 2 26.16 10.38 -10.88
CA LYS A 2 24.84 10.47 -11.53
C LYS A 2 24.00 9.34 -10.92
N ALA A 3 22.85 9.63 -10.34
CA ALA A 3 21.88 8.58 -10.02
C ALA A 3 21.61 7.84 -11.35
N GLY A 4 21.72 6.52 -11.33
CA GLY A 4 21.77 5.68 -12.53
C GLY A 4 20.71 6.02 -13.58
N GLY A 5 21.08 5.77 -14.84
CA GLY A 5 20.18 5.85 -15.98
C GLY A 5 20.34 4.60 -16.83
N ILE A 6 19.31 4.25 -17.60
CA ILE A 6 19.31 3.09 -18.49
C ILE A 6 18.84 3.51 -19.86
N LEU A 7 19.60 3.17 -20.91
CA LEU A 7 19.16 3.35 -22.30
C LEU A 7 18.65 4.77 -22.66
N GLY A 8 19.15 5.82 -21.99
CA GLY A 8 18.73 7.22 -22.17
C GLY A 8 17.64 7.72 -21.20
N VAL A 9 17.18 6.88 -20.27
CA VAL A 9 16.24 7.21 -19.19
C VAL A 9 17.02 7.74 -17.98
N GLU A 10 16.57 8.87 -17.42
CA GLU A 10 17.35 9.68 -16.47
C GLU A 10 17.56 9.02 -15.11
N HIS A 11 16.51 8.41 -14.56
CA HIS A 11 16.51 7.99 -13.15
C HIS A 11 16.58 6.47 -12.94
N GLY A 12 16.69 5.68 -14.01
CA GLY A 12 16.73 4.22 -13.89
C GLY A 12 15.49 3.60 -13.23
N ILE A 13 14.37 4.34 -13.12
CA ILE A 13 13.12 3.86 -12.53
C ILE A 13 12.18 3.44 -13.64
N VAL A 14 11.82 2.17 -13.68
CA VAL A 14 10.95 1.56 -14.68
C VAL A 14 9.61 1.23 -14.03
N LEU A 15 8.52 1.64 -14.67
CA LEU A 15 7.17 1.16 -14.36
C LEU A 15 6.98 -0.22 -15.00
N ALA A 16 6.63 -1.23 -14.20
CA ALA A 16 6.29 -2.54 -14.73
C ALA A 16 4.96 -2.51 -15.52
N PRO A 17 4.83 -3.30 -16.59
CA PRO A 17 3.54 -3.55 -17.22
C PRO A 17 2.63 -4.34 -16.27
N MET A 18 1.46 -3.81 -15.94
CA MET A 18 0.54 -4.37 -14.93
C MET A 18 -0.90 -4.42 -15.41
N GLY A 19 -1.51 -5.61 -15.32
CA GLY A 19 -2.92 -5.87 -15.67
C GLY A 19 -3.25 -5.50 -17.12
N PRO A 20 -4.46 -5.78 -17.63
CA PRO A 20 -4.82 -5.27 -18.95
C PRO A 20 -4.75 -3.73 -19.02
N ASP A 21 -4.98 -3.03 -17.91
CA ASP A 21 -5.08 -1.56 -17.90
C ASP A 21 -4.52 -0.85 -16.67
N VAL A 22 -4.04 -1.55 -15.62
CA VAL A 22 -3.52 -0.89 -14.40
C VAL A 22 -2.37 0.05 -14.74
N SER A 23 -1.40 -0.40 -15.54
CA SER A 23 -0.35 0.45 -16.12
C SER A 23 -0.80 1.12 -17.43
N GLY A 24 -1.99 1.73 -17.41
CA GLY A 24 -2.59 2.38 -18.56
C GLY A 24 -1.94 3.73 -18.94
N PRO A 25 -2.47 4.41 -19.98
CA PRO A 25 -1.84 5.58 -20.58
C PRO A 25 -1.45 6.72 -19.62
N LYS A 26 -2.29 7.00 -18.61
CA LYS A 26 -2.02 8.07 -17.64
C LYS A 26 -0.80 7.77 -16.76
N LEU A 27 -0.68 6.55 -16.26
CA LEU A 27 0.42 6.14 -15.40
C LEU A 27 1.74 6.10 -16.18
N VAL A 28 1.71 5.54 -17.39
CA VAL A 28 2.88 5.48 -18.29
C VAL A 28 3.42 6.88 -18.56
N ALA A 29 2.54 7.81 -18.96
CA ALA A 29 2.93 9.19 -19.23
C ALA A 29 3.43 9.93 -17.98
N ALA A 30 2.81 9.71 -16.82
CA ALA A 30 3.23 10.34 -15.57
C ALA A 30 4.64 9.89 -15.15
N VAL A 31 4.94 8.60 -15.25
CA VAL A 31 6.28 8.06 -14.96
C VAL A 31 7.32 8.57 -15.96
N ALA A 32 6.98 8.58 -17.26
CA ALA A 32 7.87 9.08 -18.31
C ALA A 32 8.19 10.58 -18.14
N ASN A 33 7.18 11.41 -17.84
CA ASN A 33 7.35 12.84 -17.58
C ASN A 33 8.18 13.13 -16.33
N ALA A 34 8.16 12.22 -15.34
CA ALA A 34 8.97 12.32 -14.13
C ALA A 34 10.42 11.84 -14.30
N GLY A 35 10.84 11.44 -15.51
CA GLY A 35 12.21 10.98 -15.80
C GLY A 35 12.43 9.47 -15.63
N GLY A 36 11.36 8.71 -15.40
CA GLY A 36 11.37 7.24 -15.45
C GLY A 36 11.04 6.67 -16.83
N LEU A 37 11.01 5.33 -16.93
CA LEU A 37 10.54 4.61 -18.11
C LEU A 37 9.14 4.05 -17.84
N GLY A 38 8.14 4.58 -18.55
CA GLY A 38 6.79 4.03 -18.53
C GLY A 38 6.64 2.82 -19.45
N LEU A 39 6.17 1.68 -18.94
CA LEU A 39 5.79 0.53 -19.78
C LEU A 39 4.28 0.26 -19.70
N LEU A 40 3.61 0.34 -20.85
CA LEU A 40 2.21 -0.05 -21.00
C LEU A 40 2.11 -1.58 -20.97
N ALA A 41 1.09 -2.13 -20.32
CA ALA A 41 0.74 -3.53 -20.52
C ALA A 41 0.05 -3.70 -21.87
N GLY A 42 0.70 -4.42 -22.80
CA GLY A 42 0.23 -4.57 -24.17
C GLY A 42 -1.12 -5.31 -24.23
N PRO A 43 -2.13 -4.75 -24.92
CA PRO A 43 -3.32 -5.51 -25.30
C PRO A 43 -2.90 -6.76 -26.07
N VAL A 44 -3.31 -7.94 -25.59
CA VAL A 44 -2.82 -9.20 -26.15
C VAL A 44 -3.41 -9.47 -27.53
N ASN A 45 -2.52 -9.66 -28.50
CA ASN A 45 -2.80 -9.86 -29.91
C ASN A 45 -3.83 -8.89 -30.52
N ASN A 46 -3.78 -7.61 -30.15
CA ASN A 46 -4.77 -6.64 -30.57
C ASN A 46 -4.12 -5.35 -31.07
N TYR A 47 -4.03 -5.21 -32.39
CA TYR A 47 -3.41 -4.07 -33.07
C TYR A 47 -4.11 -2.75 -32.73
N ASP A 48 -5.43 -2.66 -32.95
CA ASP A 48 -6.18 -1.41 -32.85
C ASP A 48 -6.18 -0.84 -31.43
N GLU A 49 -6.39 -1.68 -30.41
CA GLU A 49 -6.34 -1.23 -29.02
C GLU A 49 -4.91 -0.85 -28.59
N THR A 50 -3.88 -1.52 -29.14
CA THR A 50 -2.48 -1.16 -28.89
C THR A 50 -2.17 0.21 -29.49
N VAL A 51 -2.51 0.45 -30.77
CA VAL A 51 -2.34 1.75 -31.44
C VAL A 51 -3.07 2.86 -30.69
N LYS A 52 -4.32 2.61 -30.31
CA LYS A 52 -5.15 3.57 -29.56
C LYS A 52 -4.52 3.94 -28.21
N ALA A 53 -4.02 2.96 -27.47
CA ALA A 53 -3.34 3.20 -26.21
C ALA A 53 -2.02 3.97 -26.40
N ILE A 54 -1.22 3.60 -27.40
CA ILE A 54 0.03 4.29 -27.77
C ILE A 54 -0.23 5.75 -28.14
N LYS A 55 -1.19 6.01 -29.04
CA LYS A 55 -1.58 7.37 -29.42
C LYS A 55 -2.05 8.16 -28.21
N LYS A 56 -2.82 7.56 -27.31
CA LYS A 56 -3.22 8.23 -26.07
C LYS A 56 -2.03 8.63 -25.21
N ILE A 57 -1.02 7.77 -25.06
CA ILE A 57 0.21 8.11 -24.31
C ILE A 57 0.96 9.26 -24.99
N LYS A 58 1.12 9.22 -26.33
CA LYS A 58 1.77 10.29 -27.11
C LYS A 58 1.08 11.66 -26.95
N THR A 59 -0.23 11.70 -26.65
CA THR A 59 -0.90 12.98 -26.30
C THR A 59 -0.56 13.53 -24.92
N LEU A 60 0.01 12.70 -24.04
CA LEU A 60 0.28 13.02 -22.63
C LEU A 60 1.78 13.22 -22.33
N THR A 61 2.66 12.76 -23.21
CA THR A 61 4.11 12.89 -23.05
C THR A 61 4.83 12.85 -24.40
N ASN A 62 5.94 13.60 -24.48
CA ASN A 62 6.92 13.51 -25.56
C ASN A 62 8.15 12.67 -25.16
N LYS A 63 8.16 12.10 -23.96
CA LYS A 63 9.26 11.27 -23.45
C LYS A 63 9.14 9.84 -23.98
N PRO A 64 10.26 9.13 -24.20
CA PRO A 64 10.24 7.72 -24.60
C PRO A 64 9.47 6.83 -23.62
N PHE A 65 8.73 5.86 -24.14
CA PHE A 65 8.02 4.84 -23.37
C PHE A 65 7.99 3.53 -24.15
N GLY A 66 7.53 2.46 -23.50
CA GLY A 66 7.45 1.13 -24.11
C GLY A 66 6.15 0.39 -23.86
N VAL A 67 6.10 -0.81 -24.41
CA VAL A 67 5.02 -1.79 -24.20
C VAL A 67 5.62 -3.10 -23.74
N GLY A 68 5.01 -3.73 -22.73
CA GLY A 68 5.36 -5.05 -22.25
C GLY A 68 4.40 -6.12 -22.73
N ILE A 69 4.93 -7.29 -23.08
CA ILE A 69 4.16 -8.46 -23.51
C ILE A 69 4.56 -9.72 -22.76
N LEU A 70 3.60 -10.63 -22.61
CA LEU A 70 3.81 -11.99 -22.09
C LEU A 70 3.96 -12.95 -23.27
N LEU A 71 5.10 -13.64 -23.35
CA LEU A 71 5.46 -14.53 -24.45
C LEU A 71 4.67 -15.84 -24.46
N GLU A 72 3.93 -16.14 -23.39
CA GLU A 72 2.94 -17.22 -23.36
C GLU A 72 1.86 -17.07 -24.45
N PHE A 73 1.52 -15.82 -24.82
CA PHE A 73 0.46 -15.54 -25.76
C PHE A 73 1.01 -15.14 -27.13
N ASP A 74 0.22 -15.36 -28.17
CA ASP A 74 0.47 -14.69 -29.45
C ASP A 74 0.37 -13.18 -29.26
N ASN A 75 1.40 -12.45 -29.72
CA ASN A 75 1.48 -11.00 -29.67
C ASN A 75 1.80 -10.40 -31.04
N THR A 76 1.63 -11.16 -32.13
CA THR A 76 2.00 -10.74 -33.48
C THR A 76 1.40 -9.37 -33.83
N LYS A 77 0.09 -9.19 -33.61
CA LYS A 77 -0.59 -7.92 -33.88
C LYS A 77 -0.15 -6.78 -32.95
N THR A 78 0.18 -7.10 -31.70
CA THR A 78 0.64 -6.12 -30.72
C THR A 78 2.05 -5.64 -31.08
N ILE A 79 2.94 -6.55 -31.49
CA ILE A 79 4.30 -6.23 -31.93
C ILE A 79 4.26 -5.40 -33.23
N GLN A 80 3.39 -5.75 -34.18
CA GLN A 80 3.22 -4.94 -35.39
C GLN A 80 2.82 -3.50 -35.06
N ALA A 81 1.87 -3.30 -34.13
CA ALA A 81 1.49 -1.96 -33.68
C ALA A 81 2.65 -1.18 -33.03
N ILE A 82 3.52 -1.86 -32.29
CA ILE A 82 4.72 -1.26 -31.67
C ILE A 82 5.68 -0.76 -32.76
N TYR A 83 5.88 -1.55 -33.83
CA TYR A 83 6.72 -1.19 -34.97
C TYR A 83 6.13 -0.03 -35.77
N ASP A 84 4.85 -0.12 -36.14
CA ASP A 84 4.18 0.91 -36.95
C ASP A 84 4.12 2.26 -36.22
N GLU A 85 3.91 2.23 -34.90
CA GLU A 85 3.93 3.42 -34.06
C GLU A 85 5.34 3.84 -33.60
N LYS A 86 6.40 3.15 -34.01
CA LYS A 86 7.81 3.48 -33.75
C LYS A 86 8.12 3.70 -32.27
N LEU A 87 7.67 2.79 -31.40
CA LEU A 87 8.00 2.87 -29.98
C LEU A 87 9.48 2.62 -29.71
N SER A 88 9.99 3.18 -28.62
CA SER A 88 11.39 3.04 -28.25
C SER A 88 11.72 1.69 -27.59
N PHE A 89 10.76 1.09 -26.90
CA PHE A 89 11.01 -0.07 -26.04
C PHE A 89 9.92 -1.15 -26.14
N LEU A 90 10.37 -2.40 -26.22
CA LEU A 90 9.55 -3.61 -26.08
C LEU A 90 10.07 -4.40 -24.88
N GLN A 91 9.25 -4.55 -23.85
CA GLN A 91 9.53 -5.46 -22.75
C GLN A 91 8.92 -6.84 -23.04
N VAL A 92 9.71 -7.90 -22.86
CA VAL A 92 9.29 -9.29 -23.05
C VAL A 92 9.45 -10.06 -21.76
N TYR A 93 8.47 -10.91 -21.45
CA TYR A 93 8.44 -11.65 -20.21
C TYR A 93 7.78 -13.01 -20.36
N TRP A 94 8.15 -13.94 -19.47
CA TRP A 94 7.59 -15.29 -19.38
C TRP A 94 7.84 -16.16 -20.62
N GLY A 95 9.10 -16.34 -20.96
CA GLY A 95 9.52 -17.18 -22.07
C GLY A 95 10.87 -16.76 -22.63
N GLU A 96 11.25 -17.43 -23.71
CA GLU A 96 12.44 -17.10 -24.50
C GLU A 96 12.03 -16.20 -25.67
N PHE A 97 12.82 -15.16 -25.94
CA PHE A 97 12.63 -14.28 -27.09
C PHE A 97 13.83 -14.50 -28.02
N PRO A 98 13.61 -15.12 -29.18
CA PRO A 98 14.71 -15.62 -29.99
C PRO A 98 15.46 -14.48 -30.67
N LYS A 99 16.73 -14.72 -31.02
CA LYS A 99 17.66 -13.73 -31.59
C LYS A 99 17.08 -13.05 -32.84
N GLU A 100 16.40 -13.81 -33.69
CA GLU A 100 15.80 -13.32 -34.94
C GLU A 100 14.76 -12.24 -34.66
N ARG A 101 13.99 -12.40 -33.57
CA ARG A 101 12.96 -11.44 -33.15
C ARG A 101 13.57 -10.20 -32.49
N VAL A 102 14.72 -10.34 -31.83
CA VAL A 102 15.50 -9.19 -31.34
C VAL A 102 16.04 -8.38 -32.52
N VAL A 103 16.64 -9.04 -33.51
CA VAL A 103 17.15 -8.39 -34.74
C VAL A 103 16.01 -7.68 -35.50
N GLU A 104 14.85 -8.31 -35.61
CA GLU A 104 13.66 -7.69 -36.21
C GLU A 104 13.20 -6.44 -35.44
N ALA A 105 13.18 -6.48 -34.10
CA ALA A 105 12.86 -5.32 -33.28
C ALA A 105 13.86 -4.17 -33.48
N HIS A 106 15.16 -4.49 -33.52
CA HIS A 106 16.23 -3.53 -33.78
C HIS A 106 16.12 -2.89 -35.16
N ALA A 107 15.74 -3.66 -36.19
CA ALA A 107 15.51 -3.14 -37.54
C ALA A 107 14.38 -2.08 -37.59
N HIS A 108 13.45 -2.13 -36.63
CA HIS A 108 12.39 -1.13 -36.45
C HIS A 108 12.75 -0.03 -35.43
N GLY A 109 13.99 0.00 -34.93
CA GLY A 109 14.46 0.98 -33.95
C GLY A 109 13.95 0.74 -32.52
N VAL A 110 13.46 -0.47 -32.22
CA VAL A 110 12.90 -0.83 -30.92
C VAL A 110 13.93 -1.58 -30.08
N LYS A 111 14.20 -1.09 -28.87
CA LYS A 111 15.07 -1.77 -27.90
C LYS A 111 14.29 -2.82 -27.10
N VAL A 112 14.91 -3.97 -26.84
CA VAL A 112 14.31 -5.11 -26.15
C VAL A 112 14.77 -5.19 -24.69
N LEU A 113 13.81 -5.16 -23.76
CA LEU A 113 14.03 -5.36 -22.32
C LEU A 113 13.51 -6.76 -21.95
N HIS A 114 14.38 -7.70 -21.58
CA HIS A 114 13.97 -9.05 -21.23
C HIS A 114 13.88 -9.22 -19.72
N GLN A 115 12.69 -9.51 -19.21
CA GLN A 115 12.51 -9.86 -17.80
C GLN A 115 12.73 -11.35 -17.54
N VAL A 116 13.66 -11.67 -16.65
CA VAL A 116 14.16 -13.02 -16.39
C VAL A 116 14.08 -13.36 -14.90
N GLY A 117 13.88 -14.64 -14.58
CA GLY A 117 13.81 -15.15 -13.21
C GLY A 117 14.99 -16.01 -12.79
N SER A 118 15.98 -16.21 -13.67
CA SER A 118 17.17 -17.05 -13.39
C SER A 118 18.40 -16.59 -14.16
N VAL A 119 19.57 -17.03 -13.71
CA VAL A 119 20.86 -16.81 -14.39
C VAL A 119 20.88 -17.47 -15.78
N GLU A 120 20.22 -18.62 -15.93
CA GLU A 120 20.18 -19.33 -17.22
C GLU A 120 19.33 -18.58 -18.25
N GLU A 121 18.18 -18.06 -17.84
CA GLU A 121 17.38 -17.18 -18.71
C GLU A 121 18.12 -15.91 -19.08
N ALA A 122 18.84 -15.29 -18.13
CA ALA A 122 19.68 -14.14 -18.41
C ALA A 122 20.75 -14.47 -19.46
N ARG A 123 21.39 -15.64 -19.39
CA ARG A 123 22.37 -16.10 -20.38
C ARG A 123 21.77 -16.18 -21.79
N LYS A 124 20.59 -16.79 -21.90
CA LYS A 124 19.88 -16.92 -23.17
C LYS A 124 19.46 -15.56 -23.73
N ALA A 125 18.93 -14.67 -22.88
CA ALA A 125 18.56 -13.32 -23.29
C ALA A 125 19.77 -12.50 -23.78
N ILE A 126 20.91 -12.57 -23.05
CA ILE A 126 22.16 -11.93 -23.49
C ILE A 126 22.62 -12.49 -24.85
N ALA A 127 22.56 -13.81 -25.04
CA ALA A 127 22.93 -14.44 -26.31
C ALA A 127 21.99 -14.04 -27.47
N ALA A 128 20.72 -13.75 -27.18
CA ALA A 128 19.75 -13.24 -28.14
C ALA A 128 20.03 -11.77 -28.54
N GLY A 129 20.84 -11.03 -27.77
CA GLY A 129 21.25 -9.67 -28.09
C GLY A 129 20.33 -8.58 -27.51
N VAL A 130 19.64 -8.85 -26.41
CA VAL A 130 18.73 -7.88 -25.77
C VAL A 130 19.48 -6.65 -25.24
N ASP A 131 18.79 -5.52 -25.16
CA ASP A 131 19.36 -4.22 -24.75
C ASP A 131 19.37 -4.03 -23.22
N CYS A 132 18.60 -4.81 -22.48
CA CYS A 132 18.49 -4.69 -21.02
C CYS A 132 17.90 -5.97 -20.42
N ILE A 133 18.39 -6.32 -19.23
CA ILE A 133 17.88 -7.43 -18.43
C ILE A 133 17.13 -6.89 -17.22
N ILE A 134 15.88 -7.30 -17.04
CA ILE A 134 15.12 -7.06 -15.80
C ILE A 134 15.19 -8.33 -14.95
N ALA A 135 15.99 -8.33 -13.89
CA ALA A 135 16.14 -9.45 -12.98
C ALA A 135 15.01 -9.46 -11.94
N GLN A 136 14.11 -10.46 -12.00
CA GLN A 136 12.96 -10.57 -11.11
C GLN A 136 13.21 -11.58 -9.98
N GLY A 137 13.24 -11.09 -8.74
CA GLY A 137 13.24 -11.93 -7.54
C GLY A 137 11.86 -12.54 -7.23
N VAL A 138 11.85 -13.63 -6.45
CA VAL A 138 10.64 -14.36 -6.03
C VAL A 138 9.67 -13.51 -5.21
N GLU A 139 10.13 -12.39 -4.65
CA GLU A 139 9.37 -11.47 -3.82
C GLU A 139 8.44 -10.55 -4.64
N ALA A 140 8.59 -10.53 -5.97
CA ALA A 140 7.80 -9.69 -6.88
C ALA A 140 6.29 -10.00 -6.84
N GLY A 141 5.49 -8.98 -7.17
CA GLY A 141 4.03 -9.08 -7.32
C GLY A 141 3.62 -9.56 -8.72
N GLY A 142 2.41 -10.11 -8.84
CA GLY A 142 1.92 -10.57 -10.15
C GLY A 142 2.59 -11.87 -10.58
N HIS A 143 2.63 -12.15 -11.89
CA HIS A 143 3.33 -13.32 -12.42
C HIS A 143 4.79 -13.35 -11.97
N ILE A 144 5.21 -14.43 -11.31
CA ILE A 144 6.56 -14.61 -10.78
C ILE A 144 7.31 -15.71 -11.54
N ARG A 145 8.34 -15.31 -12.29
CA ARG A 145 9.26 -16.25 -12.94
C ARG A 145 10.39 -16.66 -12.01
N GLY A 146 10.85 -15.73 -11.18
CA GLY A 146 11.90 -15.96 -10.20
C GLY A 146 11.52 -16.96 -9.12
N THR A 147 12.46 -17.81 -8.74
CA THR A 147 12.34 -18.76 -7.61
C THR A 147 13.34 -18.46 -6.50
N VAL A 148 14.23 -17.51 -6.72
CA VAL A 148 15.29 -17.08 -5.80
C VAL A 148 15.06 -15.62 -5.41
N SER A 149 15.48 -15.25 -4.20
CA SER A 149 15.41 -13.86 -3.73
C SER A 149 16.18 -12.90 -4.65
N LEU A 150 15.67 -11.68 -4.81
CA LEU A 150 16.35 -10.65 -5.60
C LEU A 150 17.78 -10.37 -5.12
N MET A 151 17.99 -10.36 -3.79
CA MET A 151 19.30 -10.14 -3.16
C MET A 151 20.37 -11.12 -3.65
N ALA A 152 20.02 -12.41 -3.81
CA ALA A 152 20.94 -13.44 -4.29
C ALA A 152 21.02 -13.53 -5.82
N LEU A 153 19.91 -13.29 -6.52
CA LEU A 153 19.82 -13.40 -7.97
C LEU A 153 20.54 -12.25 -8.69
N LEU A 154 20.34 -11.02 -8.21
CA LEU A 154 20.80 -9.81 -8.88
C LEU A 154 22.31 -9.76 -9.13
N PRO A 155 23.20 -9.91 -8.13
CA PRO A 155 24.64 -9.84 -8.36
C PRO A 155 25.13 -10.92 -9.33
N ARG A 156 24.54 -12.13 -9.29
CA ARG A 156 24.88 -13.22 -10.22
C ARG A 156 24.57 -12.87 -11.68
N ILE A 157 23.47 -12.15 -11.93
CA ILE A 157 23.12 -11.69 -13.28
C ILE A 157 24.03 -10.52 -13.70
N VAL A 158 24.36 -9.62 -12.77
CA VAL A 158 25.32 -8.53 -13.03
C VAL A 158 26.69 -9.08 -13.41
N ASP A 159 27.21 -10.06 -12.67
CA ASP A 159 28.49 -10.72 -12.97
C ASP A 159 28.45 -11.45 -14.33
N LEU A 160 27.32 -12.07 -14.66
CA LEU A 160 27.14 -12.75 -15.95
C LEU A 160 27.19 -11.76 -17.13
N VAL A 161 26.58 -10.58 -16.98
CA VAL A 161 26.65 -9.50 -17.98
C VAL A 161 28.10 -9.02 -18.14
N GLY A 162 28.83 -8.85 -17.04
CA GLY A 162 30.23 -8.44 -17.03
C GLY A 162 30.42 -7.04 -17.64
N HIS A 163 31.36 -6.92 -18.58
CA HIS A 163 31.71 -5.65 -19.22
C HIS A 163 30.82 -5.28 -20.43
N ARG A 164 29.79 -6.08 -20.73
CA ARG A 164 28.87 -5.78 -21.84
C ARG A 164 28.03 -4.54 -21.50
N ASP A 165 27.71 -3.75 -22.51
CA ASP A 165 26.84 -2.57 -22.36
C ASP A 165 25.36 -2.96 -22.31
N ILE A 166 25.00 -3.86 -21.37
CA ILE A 166 23.63 -4.33 -21.15
C ILE A 166 23.27 -3.99 -19.70
N PRO A 167 22.51 -2.92 -19.41
CA PRO A 167 22.10 -2.60 -18.06
C PRO A 167 21.23 -3.72 -17.45
N VAL A 168 21.50 -4.04 -16.18
CA VAL A 168 20.65 -4.89 -15.35
C VAL A 168 19.76 -4.02 -14.48
N VAL A 169 18.46 -4.27 -14.50
CA VAL A 169 17.43 -3.58 -13.72
C VAL A 169 16.86 -4.56 -12.70
N ALA A 170 16.77 -4.15 -11.44
CA ALA A 170 16.30 -5.00 -10.36
C ALA A 170 14.76 -4.94 -10.21
N ALA A 171 14.09 -6.08 -10.08
CA ALA A 171 12.64 -6.15 -9.91
C ALA A 171 12.26 -7.10 -8.76
N GLY A 172 11.38 -6.64 -7.87
CA GLY A 172 10.87 -7.44 -6.74
C GLY A 172 11.03 -6.72 -5.41
N SER A 173 9.91 -6.51 -4.71
CA SER A 173 9.82 -5.88 -3.38
C SER A 173 10.48 -4.51 -3.16
N ILE A 174 10.93 -3.84 -4.21
CA ILE A 174 11.44 -2.47 -4.13
C ILE A 174 10.24 -1.51 -4.11
N CYS A 175 10.02 -0.85 -2.98
CA CYS A 175 8.90 0.08 -2.78
C CYS A 175 9.33 1.47 -2.26
N ASP A 176 10.61 1.68 -1.98
CA ASP A 176 11.16 2.97 -1.59
C ASP A 176 12.63 3.14 -2.03
N ALA A 177 13.24 4.26 -1.63
CA ALA A 177 14.63 4.58 -1.92
C ALA A 177 15.66 3.62 -1.31
N ARG A 178 15.33 2.91 -0.21
CA ARG A 178 16.26 1.94 0.42
C ARG A 178 16.43 0.74 -0.48
N GLY A 179 15.32 0.22 -1.01
CA GLY A 179 15.36 -0.86 -2.00
C GLY A 179 16.10 -0.44 -3.28
N TYR A 180 15.94 0.82 -3.71
CA TYR A 180 16.67 1.32 -4.86
C TYR A 180 18.18 1.45 -4.59
N ALA A 181 18.56 2.03 -3.45
CA ALA A 181 19.96 2.12 -3.02
C ALA A 181 20.62 0.73 -2.93
N ALA A 182 19.93 -0.26 -2.36
CA ALA A 182 20.41 -1.63 -2.29
C ALA A 182 20.60 -2.26 -3.67
N ALA A 183 19.66 -2.06 -4.60
CA ALA A 183 19.79 -2.56 -5.97
C ALA A 183 21.02 -1.97 -6.69
N LEU A 184 21.27 -0.66 -6.54
CA LEU A 184 22.45 -0.01 -7.09
C LEU A 184 23.74 -0.56 -6.48
N ALA A 185 23.76 -0.79 -5.17
CA ALA A 185 24.91 -1.37 -4.46
C ALA A 185 25.21 -2.81 -4.94
N LEU A 186 24.19 -3.57 -5.33
CA LEU A 186 24.31 -4.90 -5.93
C LEU A 186 24.67 -4.89 -7.43
N GLY A 187 24.93 -3.71 -8.00
CA GLY A 187 25.40 -3.53 -9.37
C GLY A 187 24.32 -3.29 -10.42
N ALA A 188 23.03 -3.22 -10.04
CA ALA A 188 21.99 -2.80 -10.97
C ALA A 188 22.20 -1.35 -11.44
N LYS A 189 21.66 -1.02 -12.60
CA LYS A 189 21.61 0.35 -13.15
C LYS A 189 20.26 1.04 -12.94
N GLY A 190 19.29 0.31 -12.38
CA GLY A 190 17.93 0.80 -12.17
C GLY A 190 17.04 -0.22 -11.47
N VAL A 191 15.78 0.14 -11.28
CA VAL A 191 14.74 -0.67 -10.63
C VAL A 191 13.44 -0.69 -11.44
N CYS A 192 12.76 -1.83 -11.47
CA CYS A 192 11.45 -2.00 -12.09
C CYS A 192 10.39 -2.24 -11.01
N LEU A 193 9.41 -1.34 -10.95
CA LEU A 193 8.47 -1.21 -9.84
C LEU A 193 7.07 -1.58 -10.30
N GLY A 194 6.42 -2.46 -9.54
CA GLY A 194 5.02 -2.84 -9.72
C GLY A 194 4.15 -2.28 -8.60
N THR A 195 4.09 -3.00 -7.48
CA THR A 195 3.22 -2.71 -6.31
C THR A 195 3.21 -1.26 -5.87
N ARG A 196 4.38 -0.61 -5.77
CA ARG A 196 4.49 0.81 -5.39
C ARG A 196 3.78 1.76 -6.36
N PHE A 197 3.77 1.46 -7.66
CA PHE A 197 3.08 2.27 -8.67
C PHE A 197 1.58 1.96 -8.78
N ILE A 198 1.10 0.81 -8.30
CA ILE A 198 -0.35 0.54 -8.20
C ILE A 198 -0.99 1.55 -7.23
N ALA A 199 -0.32 1.86 -6.12
CA ALA A 199 -0.72 2.87 -5.15
C ALA A 199 -0.39 4.31 -5.62
N THR A 200 -0.89 4.66 -6.81
CA THR A 200 -0.82 6.01 -7.39
C THR A 200 -2.17 6.51 -7.86
N LYS A 201 -2.29 7.83 -8.05
CA LYS A 201 -3.51 8.46 -8.58
C LYS A 201 -3.76 8.07 -10.04
N GLU A 202 -2.69 7.86 -10.81
CA GLU A 202 -2.72 7.63 -12.25
C GLU A 202 -2.93 6.16 -12.62
N ALA A 203 -2.58 5.22 -11.74
CA ALA A 203 -2.86 3.80 -11.94
C ALA A 203 -4.36 3.55 -12.09
N TYR A 204 -4.74 2.80 -13.13
CA TYR A 204 -6.12 2.44 -13.40
C TYR A 204 -6.55 1.18 -12.62
N ALA A 205 -6.08 1.07 -11.38
CA ALA A 205 -6.57 0.10 -10.42
C ALA A 205 -7.82 0.64 -9.71
N ASN A 206 -8.71 -0.27 -9.29
CA ASN A 206 -9.85 0.09 -8.44
C ASN A 206 -9.38 0.68 -7.10
N GLU A 207 -10.09 1.67 -6.58
CA GLU A 207 -9.74 2.32 -5.31
C GLU A 207 -9.74 1.33 -4.13
N TYR A 208 -10.65 0.35 -4.08
CA TYR A 208 -10.61 -0.70 -3.06
C TYR A 208 -9.27 -1.43 -3.07
N TYR A 209 -8.81 -1.86 -4.24
CA TYR A 209 -7.53 -2.56 -4.39
C TYR A 209 -6.35 -1.69 -3.97
N LYS A 210 -6.32 -0.41 -4.36
CA LYS A 210 -5.26 0.52 -3.91
C LYS A 210 -5.23 0.67 -2.38
N GLN A 211 -6.40 0.77 -1.74
CA GLN A 211 -6.49 0.88 -0.28
C GLN A 211 -6.04 -0.41 0.43
N GLN A 212 -6.33 -1.58 -0.15
CA GLN A 212 -5.83 -2.85 0.41
C GLN A 212 -4.30 -2.89 0.45
N LEU A 213 -3.59 -2.29 -0.52
CA LEU A 213 -2.13 -2.24 -0.48
C LEU A 213 -1.57 -1.52 0.76
N LEU A 214 -2.34 -0.62 1.37
CA LEU A 214 -1.91 0.12 2.57
C LEU A 214 -2.09 -0.69 3.86
N SER A 215 -2.87 -1.78 3.81
CA SER A 215 -3.32 -2.53 4.98
C SER A 215 -2.61 -3.87 5.17
N TYR A 216 -1.71 -4.23 4.27
CA TYR A 216 -1.04 -5.54 4.24
C TYR A 216 0.46 -5.40 4.47
N THR A 217 1.01 -6.39 5.17
CA THR A 217 2.46 -6.51 5.45
C THR A 217 3.14 -7.50 4.51
N GLU A 218 4.47 -7.57 4.58
CA GLU A 218 5.30 -8.47 3.78
C GLU A 218 4.98 -9.96 3.98
N GLN A 219 4.47 -10.32 5.16
CA GLN A 219 4.04 -11.68 5.52
C GLN A 219 2.65 -12.03 4.96
N GLN A 220 1.87 -11.04 4.55
CA GLN A 220 0.50 -11.23 4.09
C GLN A 220 0.39 -11.24 2.57
N THR A 221 1.37 -11.86 1.91
CA THR A 221 1.32 -12.20 0.48
C THR A 221 1.59 -13.69 0.31
N ASP A 222 1.01 -14.32 -0.72
CA ASP A 222 1.30 -15.72 -1.04
C ASP A 222 1.72 -15.88 -2.50
N ARG A 223 2.60 -16.85 -2.75
CA ARG A 223 2.97 -17.32 -4.09
C ARG A 223 2.09 -18.52 -4.42
N THR A 224 1.24 -18.36 -5.42
CA THR A 224 0.16 -19.29 -5.74
C THR A 224 -0.01 -19.41 -7.25
N ASP A 225 -0.52 -20.54 -7.72
CA ASP A 225 -0.97 -20.77 -9.10
C ASP A 225 -2.51 -20.80 -9.20
N LEU A 226 -3.22 -20.41 -8.14
CA LEU A 226 -4.69 -20.45 -8.07
C LEU A 226 -5.35 -19.53 -9.11
N TYR A 227 -4.74 -18.37 -9.38
CA TYR A 227 -5.34 -17.35 -10.23
C TYR A 227 -4.87 -17.48 -11.67
N GLY A 228 -5.76 -17.91 -12.55
CA GLY A 228 -5.46 -18.17 -13.96
C GLY A 228 -5.96 -17.08 -14.89
N ARG A 229 -5.32 -16.96 -16.06
CA ARG A 229 -5.84 -16.19 -17.19
C ARG A 229 -6.29 -17.16 -18.27
N LYS A 230 -7.60 -17.42 -18.36
CA LYS A 230 -8.16 -18.53 -19.14
C LYS A 230 -7.57 -19.86 -18.66
N THR A 231 -7.03 -20.69 -19.55
CA THR A 231 -6.38 -21.98 -19.25
C THR A 231 -4.94 -21.86 -18.76
N TRP A 232 -4.34 -20.65 -18.79
CA TRP A 232 -2.97 -20.47 -18.35
C TRP A 232 -2.88 -20.40 -16.83
N ARG A 233 -2.31 -21.45 -16.24
CA ARG A 233 -2.07 -21.62 -14.81
C ARG A 233 -0.58 -21.36 -14.52
N ALA A 234 -0.29 -20.13 -14.09
CA ALA A 234 1.06 -19.66 -13.82
C ALA A 234 1.19 -19.18 -12.37
N PHE A 235 2.39 -19.27 -11.80
CA PHE A 235 2.65 -18.75 -10.46
C PHE A 235 2.54 -17.22 -10.46
N VAL A 236 1.71 -16.71 -9.56
CA VAL A 236 1.56 -15.29 -9.24
C VAL A 236 1.83 -15.05 -7.75
N ARG A 237 2.14 -13.80 -7.38
CA ARG A 237 2.04 -13.33 -5.98
C ARG A 237 0.87 -12.39 -5.82
N CYS A 238 0.05 -12.68 -4.81
CA CYS A 238 -1.09 -11.87 -4.43
C CYS A 238 -1.13 -11.58 -2.94
N LEU A 239 -1.96 -10.62 -2.54
CA LEU A 239 -2.34 -10.41 -1.15
C LEU A 239 -3.03 -11.68 -0.61
N ASN A 240 -2.69 -12.03 0.63
CA ASN A 240 -3.23 -13.19 1.31
C ASN A 240 -4.59 -12.86 1.98
N THR A 241 -5.58 -12.52 1.16
CA THR A 241 -6.92 -12.11 1.61
C THR A 241 -7.69 -13.26 2.28
N PRO A 242 -8.75 -13.01 3.06
CA PRO A 242 -9.58 -14.07 3.61
C PRO A 242 -10.12 -15.04 2.54
N PHE A 243 -10.49 -14.52 1.36
CA PHE A 243 -10.88 -15.33 0.21
C PHE A 243 -9.73 -16.22 -0.25
N HIS A 244 -8.53 -15.66 -0.44
CA HIS A 244 -7.37 -16.43 -0.86
C HIS A 244 -7.02 -17.54 0.15
N GLN A 245 -6.96 -17.21 1.44
CA GLN A 245 -6.67 -18.16 2.52
C GLN A 245 -7.63 -19.35 2.54
N LYS A 246 -8.93 -19.08 2.35
CA LYS A 246 -9.97 -20.10 2.30
C LYS A 246 -9.69 -21.13 1.21
N TRP A 247 -9.40 -20.67 -0.01
CA TRP A 247 -9.21 -21.55 -1.17
C TRP A 247 -7.83 -22.18 -1.20
N ARG A 248 -6.81 -21.49 -0.72
CA ARG A 248 -5.45 -22.00 -0.60
C ARG A 248 -5.36 -23.25 0.29
N LYS A 249 -6.23 -23.33 1.31
CA LYS A 249 -6.34 -24.45 2.25
C LYS A 249 -7.37 -25.50 1.84
N SER A 250 -7.99 -25.36 0.66
CA SER A 250 -8.98 -26.33 0.17
C SER A 250 -8.32 -27.70 -0.05
N PRO A 251 -8.94 -28.82 0.37
CA PRO A 251 -8.45 -30.16 0.04
C PRO A 251 -8.48 -30.44 -1.48
N ASP A 252 -9.30 -29.70 -2.22
CA ASP A 252 -9.41 -29.79 -3.68
C ASP A 252 -8.58 -28.74 -4.42
N TYR A 253 -7.59 -28.10 -3.77
CA TYR A 253 -6.80 -27.00 -4.36
C TYR A 253 -6.31 -27.30 -5.77
N ASP A 254 -5.76 -28.50 -6.00
CA ASP A 254 -5.20 -28.88 -7.30
C ASP A 254 -6.24 -28.99 -8.41
N LYS A 255 -7.52 -29.19 -8.06
CA LYS A 255 -8.64 -29.26 -8.99
C LYS A 255 -9.29 -27.89 -9.25
N LEU A 256 -8.91 -26.85 -8.51
CA LEU A 256 -9.46 -25.52 -8.71
C LEU A 256 -8.93 -24.92 -10.01
N VAL A 257 -9.85 -24.50 -10.88
CA VAL A 257 -9.54 -23.91 -12.19
C VAL A 257 -10.44 -22.71 -12.45
N ASN A 258 -9.92 -21.74 -13.20
CA ASN A 258 -10.69 -20.61 -13.73
C ASN A 258 -11.35 -21.00 -15.06
N ASP A 259 -12.54 -21.61 -14.99
CA ASP A 259 -13.30 -22.05 -16.15
C ASP A 259 -14.78 -21.61 -16.09
N GLU A 260 -15.58 -22.05 -17.05
CA GLU A 260 -17.00 -21.68 -17.17
C GLU A 260 -17.88 -22.21 -16.01
N THR A 261 -17.40 -23.20 -15.25
CA THR A 261 -18.11 -23.75 -14.09
C THR A 261 -18.00 -22.84 -12.87
N GLN A 262 -17.00 -21.95 -12.85
CA GLN A 262 -16.83 -20.99 -11.76
C GLN A 262 -17.90 -19.89 -11.81
N PRO A 263 -18.44 -19.48 -10.64
CA PRO A 263 -19.40 -18.38 -10.59
C PRO A 263 -18.74 -17.08 -11.05
N ILE A 264 -19.52 -16.22 -11.69
CA ILE A 264 -19.13 -14.84 -11.97
C ILE A 264 -19.17 -14.08 -10.64
N ILE A 265 -18.06 -13.45 -10.27
CA ILE A 265 -17.92 -12.69 -9.02
C ILE A 265 -17.86 -11.18 -9.28
N ALA A 266 -17.52 -10.75 -10.50
CA ALA A 266 -17.47 -9.35 -10.86
C ALA A 266 -17.67 -9.13 -12.36
N HIS A 267 -18.04 -7.90 -12.72
CA HIS A 267 -18.18 -7.40 -14.08
C HIS A 267 -17.34 -6.15 -14.25
N SER A 268 -16.67 -5.99 -15.39
CA SER A 268 -15.78 -4.86 -15.67
C SER A 268 -15.77 -4.51 -17.15
N LYS A 269 -15.22 -3.34 -17.48
CA LYS A 269 -14.89 -2.95 -18.85
C LYS A 269 -13.39 -3.01 -19.05
N ILE A 270 -12.95 -3.83 -20.00
CA ILE A 270 -11.55 -3.91 -20.45
C ILE A 270 -11.51 -3.46 -21.90
N TYR A 271 -10.76 -2.40 -22.19
CA TYR A 271 -10.70 -1.77 -23.53
C TYR A 271 -12.10 -1.47 -24.12
N ASN A 272 -12.99 -0.91 -23.29
CA ASN A 272 -14.40 -0.61 -23.61
C ASN A 272 -15.29 -1.82 -23.94
N LYS A 273 -14.82 -3.05 -23.71
CA LYS A 273 -15.63 -4.28 -23.85
C LYS A 273 -16.04 -4.78 -22.46
N GLU A 274 -17.31 -5.12 -22.31
CA GLU A 274 -17.81 -5.78 -21.11
C GLU A 274 -17.11 -7.13 -20.93
N CYS A 275 -16.73 -7.42 -19.70
CA CYS A 275 -15.97 -8.61 -19.33
C CYS A 275 -16.42 -9.11 -17.96
N ASP A 276 -16.78 -10.38 -17.92
CA ASP A 276 -17.11 -11.08 -16.68
C ASP A 276 -15.85 -11.68 -16.06
N PHE A 277 -15.69 -11.48 -14.77
CA PHE A 277 -14.65 -12.09 -13.98
C PHE A 277 -15.23 -13.21 -13.16
N ARG A 278 -14.81 -14.42 -13.50
CA ARG A 278 -15.14 -15.63 -12.76
C ARG A 278 -14.23 -15.77 -11.55
N ARG A 279 -14.68 -16.56 -10.58
CA ARG A 279 -13.86 -16.96 -9.44
C ARG A 279 -12.53 -17.53 -9.94
N PHE A 280 -11.43 -17.12 -9.31
CA PHE A 280 -10.06 -17.46 -9.70
C PHE A 280 -9.54 -16.79 -10.98
N ALA A 281 -10.24 -15.79 -11.51
CA ALA A 281 -9.68 -14.90 -12.52
C ALA A 281 -8.44 -14.14 -12.00
N GLY A 282 -7.36 -14.15 -12.78
CA GLY A 282 -6.13 -13.39 -12.52
C GLY A 282 -6.21 -11.91 -12.89
N GLN A 283 -7.30 -11.46 -13.52
CA GLN A 283 -7.57 -10.05 -13.75
C GLN A 283 -7.85 -9.33 -12.43
N VAL A 284 -7.16 -8.22 -12.21
CA VAL A 284 -7.37 -7.34 -11.04
C VAL A 284 -8.45 -6.30 -11.32
N ALA A 285 -9.07 -5.79 -10.26
CA ALA A 285 -10.14 -4.80 -10.39
C ALA A 285 -9.61 -3.44 -10.90
N ASN A 286 -10.36 -2.84 -11.82
CA ASN A 286 -10.17 -1.47 -12.32
C ASN A 286 -11.35 -0.56 -11.85
N PRO A 287 -11.34 0.75 -12.13
CA PRO A 287 -12.41 1.67 -11.72
C PRO A 287 -13.81 1.35 -12.25
N THR A 288 -13.93 0.55 -13.31
CA THR A 288 -15.23 0.13 -13.88
C THR A 288 -15.75 -1.17 -13.26
N THR A 289 -14.89 -1.90 -12.52
CA THR A 289 -15.24 -3.19 -11.94
C THR A 289 -16.27 -3.05 -10.83
N LYS A 290 -17.32 -3.88 -10.89
CA LYS A 290 -18.39 -3.99 -9.88
C LYS A 290 -18.58 -5.47 -9.50
N GLY A 291 -18.97 -5.74 -8.27
CA GLY A 291 -19.18 -7.10 -7.75
C GLY A 291 -18.43 -7.33 -6.45
N GLU A 292 -18.02 -8.57 -6.22
CA GLU A 292 -17.33 -9.05 -5.01
C GLU A 292 -15.82 -8.74 -5.11
N LEU A 293 -15.44 -7.48 -4.96
CA LEU A 293 -14.04 -7.02 -5.09
C LEU A 293 -13.09 -7.72 -4.11
N GLU A 294 -13.57 -8.06 -2.92
CA GLU A 294 -12.85 -8.81 -1.89
C GLU A 294 -12.52 -10.25 -2.28
N ASN A 295 -13.26 -10.82 -3.23
CA ASN A 295 -13.08 -12.16 -3.75
C ASN A 295 -12.23 -12.19 -5.03
N MET A 296 -11.87 -11.02 -5.56
CA MET A 296 -10.97 -10.90 -6.71
C MET A 296 -9.50 -11.04 -6.31
N CYS A 297 -8.68 -11.43 -7.28
CA CYS A 297 -7.23 -11.43 -7.11
C CYS A 297 -6.68 -10.00 -6.93
N MET A 298 -5.77 -9.82 -5.97
CA MET A 298 -5.06 -8.57 -5.73
C MET A 298 -3.56 -8.84 -5.77
N LEU A 299 -2.92 -8.55 -6.90
CA LEU A 299 -1.51 -8.88 -7.15
C LEU A 299 -0.57 -7.92 -6.40
N ALA A 300 0.36 -8.42 -5.60
CA ALA A 300 1.28 -7.55 -4.85
C ALA A 300 2.55 -8.31 -4.46
N GLY A 301 3.68 -7.59 -4.43
CA GLY A 301 4.96 -8.10 -3.94
C GLY A 301 5.05 -8.03 -2.42
N GLN A 302 6.04 -8.70 -1.83
CA GLN A 302 6.26 -8.65 -0.39
C GLN A 302 6.63 -7.24 0.12
N GLY A 303 7.16 -6.38 -0.76
CA GLY A 303 7.38 -4.96 -0.44
C GLY A 303 6.11 -4.16 -0.12
N VAL A 304 4.91 -4.76 -0.21
CA VAL A 304 3.63 -4.09 0.11
C VAL A 304 3.62 -3.46 1.51
N GLY A 305 4.30 -4.05 2.48
CA GLY A 305 4.42 -3.48 3.84
C GLY A 305 5.11 -2.12 3.91
N LEU A 306 5.75 -1.66 2.83
CA LEU A 306 6.39 -0.34 2.71
C LEU A 306 5.51 0.68 1.95
N VAL A 307 4.28 0.30 1.58
CA VAL A 307 3.35 1.15 0.83
C VAL A 307 2.36 1.77 1.82
N HIS A 308 2.56 3.05 2.15
CA HIS A 308 1.78 3.72 3.21
C HIS A 308 0.85 4.84 2.70
N ASP A 309 0.88 5.13 1.41
CA ASP A 309 0.13 6.24 0.83
C ASP A 309 -0.23 6.02 -0.64
N ILE A 310 -1.17 6.81 -1.14
CA ILE A 310 -1.53 6.89 -2.56
C ILE A 310 -1.22 8.31 -3.03
N VAL A 311 -0.14 8.44 -3.79
CA VAL A 311 0.40 9.74 -4.24
C VAL A 311 0.57 9.76 -5.77
N PRO A 312 0.74 10.93 -6.40
CA PRO A 312 1.07 10.99 -7.83
C PRO A 312 2.33 10.15 -8.15
N ALA A 313 2.38 9.53 -9.33
CA ALA A 313 3.52 8.72 -9.74
C ALA A 313 4.83 9.52 -9.78
N ALA A 314 4.77 10.80 -10.16
CA ALA A 314 5.93 11.71 -10.15
C ALA A 314 6.50 11.92 -8.74
N GLU A 315 5.66 11.92 -7.70
CA GLU A 315 6.11 12.04 -6.31
C GLU A 315 6.88 10.79 -5.87
N ILE A 316 6.46 9.60 -6.31
CA ILE A 316 7.21 8.36 -6.05
C ILE A 316 8.60 8.44 -6.69
N VAL A 317 8.68 8.83 -7.96
CA VAL A 317 9.96 8.97 -8.67
C VAL A 317 10.88 9.96 -7.96
N LYS A 318 10.35 11.13 -7.58
CA LYS A 318 11.07 12.15 -6.82
C LYS A 318 11.63 11.59 -5.51
N ARG A 319 10.79 10.94 -4.69
CA ARG A 319 11.20 10.36 -3.39
C ARG A 319 12.29 9.30 -3.54
N PHE A 320 12.22 8.49 -4.59
CA PHE A 320 13.25 7.50 -4.89
C PHE A 320 14.59 8.17 -5.21
N VAL A 321 14.58 9.17 -6.09
CA VAL A 321 15.81 9.89 -6.49
C VAL A 321 16.42 10.65 -5.33
N GLU A 322 15.62 11.42 -4.59
CA GLU A 322 16.09 12.19 -3.42
C GLU A 322 16.59 11.26 -2.32
N GLY A 323 15.84 10.20 -2.01
CA GLY A 323 16.22 9.24 -0.96
C GLY A 323 17.48 8.46 -1.30
N VAL A 324 17.68 8.05 -2.56
CA VAL A 324 18.94 7.38 -2.96
C VAL A 324 20.13 8.33 -2.85
N LYS A 325 19.98 9.60 -3.26
CA LYS A 325 21.04 10.60 -3.10
C LYS A 325 21.41 10.80 -1.62
N ALA A 326 20.41 10.89 -0.74
CA ALA A 326 20.62 11.01 0.70
C ALA A 326 21.35 9.77 1.27
N ILE A 327 20.84 8.56 0.99
CA ILE A 327 21.43 7.30 1.47
C ILE A 327 22.88 7.15 1.01
N MET A 328 23.14 7.41 -0.29
CA MET A 328 24.49 7.32 -0.86
C MET A 328 25.41 8.46 -0.40
N GLY A 329 24.85 9.55 0.13
CA GLY A 329 25.56 10.63 0.80
C GLY A 329 25.86 10.36 2.28
N GLY A 330 25.45 9.20 2.81
CA GLY A 330 25.66 8.81 4.21
C GLY A 330 24.55 9.25 5.16
N GLU A 331 23.45 9.83 4.66
CA GLU A 331 22.29 10.14 5.49
C GLU A 331 21.48 8.87 5.76
N THR A 332 21.06 8.68 7.01
CA THR A 332 20.03 7.69 7.30
C THR A 332 18.69 8.31 6.92
N PRO A 333 17.95 7.75 5.94
CA PRO A 333 16.70 8.35 5.52
C PRO A 333 15.73 8.34 6.70
N ALA A 334 15.39 9.54 7.20
CA ALA A 334 14.33 9.69 8.17
C ALA A 334 13.04 9.21 7.51
N ASN A 335 12.49 8.11 8.02
CA ASN A 335 11.18 7.66 7.59
C ASN A 335 10.20 8.70 8.14
N LYS A 336 9.80 9.69 7.32
CA LYS A 336 8.83 10.71 7.73
C LYS A 336 7.47 10.09 8.14
N ASN A 337 7.27 8.80 7.83
CA ASN A 337 6.11 8.00 8.22
C ASN A 337 6.33 7.12 9.47
N ASP A 338 7.53 7.09 10.09
CA ASP A 338 7.75 6.43 11.39
C ASP A 338 7.26 7.28 12.57
N VAL A 339 6.44 8.31 12.32
CA VAL A 339 5.45 8.76 13.30
C VAL A 339 4.28 7.75 13.23
N PHE A 340 4.50 6.59 13.83
CA PHE A 340 3.54 5.52 14.13
C PHE A 340 2.16 5.64 13.44
N ALA A 341 2.01 4.98 12.29
CA ALA A 341 0.72 4.46 11.86
C ALA A 341 0.34 3.30 12.80
N LEU A 342 -0.18 3.63 13.97
CA LEU A 342 -0.89 2.67 14.79
C LEU A 342 -2.17 2.32 14.03
N ASN A 343 -2.18 1.16 13.38
CA ASN A 343 -3.34 0.61 12.68
C ASN A 343 -4.56 0.63 13.62
N ALA A 344 -5.45 1.60 13.41
CA ALA A 344 -6.81 1.50 13.87
C ALA A 344 -7.47 0.40 13.03
N HIS A 345 -7.48 -0.83 13.54
CA HIS A 345 -8.33 -1.90 13.03
C HIS A 345 -9.81 -1.46 13.13
N LEU A 346 -10.33 -0.87 12.07
CA LEU A 346 -11.75 -0.71 11.81
C LEU A 346 -12.27 -2.06 11.29
N VAL A 347 -12.70 -2.92 12.21
CA VAL A 347 -13.58 -4.04 11.91
C VAL A 347 -14.89 -3.44 11.41
N ARG A 348 -15.14 -3.49 10.09
CA ARG A 348 -16.47 -3.26 9.52
C ARG A 348 -17.30 -4.52 9.78
N ASP A 349 -18.06 -4.51 10.86
CA ASP A 349 -19.20 -5.42 10.98
C ASP A 349 -20.35 -4.86 10.13
N THR A 350 -20.75 -5.63 9.13
CA THR A 350 -21.84 -5.37 8.21
C THR A 350 -23.17 -5.56 8.93
N ARG A 351 -23.61 -4.56 9.71
CA ARG A 351 -24.99 -4.50 10.20
C ARG A 351 -25.35 -3.14 10.81
N VAL A 352 -25.36 -2.05 10.03
CA VAL A 352 -26.15 -0.87 10.44
C VAL A 352 -26.82 -0.20 9.26
N THR A 353 -28.11 -0.48 9.13
CA THR A 353 -29.08 0.21 8.28
C THR A 353 -29.26 1.66 8.76
N LYS A 354 -29.54 2.56 7.80
CA LYS A 354 -30.06 3.95 7.91
C LYS A 354 -30.49 4.39 9.32
N TYR A 355 -30.07 5.58 9.77
CA TYR A 355 -30.94 6.71 10.14
C TYR A 355 -30.05 7.90 10.56
N CYS A 356 -30.26 9.04 9.89
CA CYS A 356 -29.63 10.31 10.22
C CYS A 356 -30.77 11.22 10.70
N SER A 357 -30.75 11.66 11.96
CA SER A 357 -31.59 12.78 12.40
C SER A 357 -31.05 13.41 13.69
N TRP A 358 -31.12 14.74 13.70
CA TRP A 358 -30.84 15.71 14.78
C TRP A 358 -29.39 16.14 15.00
N ALA A 359 -29.18 17.42 14.69
CA ALA A 359 -27.92 18.16 14.77
C ALA A 359 -27.96 19.15 15.95
N SER A 360 -26.83 19.34 16.66
CA SER A 360 -26.34 20.59 17.31
C SER A 360 -25.12 20.32 18.23
N PRO A 361 -24.18 21.25 18.48
CA PRO A 361 -23.54 22.22 17.61
C PRO A 361 -22.05 21.87 17.34
N LYS A 362 -21.49 22.48 16.29
CA LYS A 362 -20.13 22.31 15.77
C LYS A 362 -19.05 22.44 16.85
N GLN A 363 -18.19 21.43 17.00
CA GLN A 363 -16.86 21.59 17.60
C GLN A 363 -15.81 21.39 16.51
N ASP A 364 -14.96 22.40 16.33
CA ASP A 364 -13.85 22.35 15.38
C ASP A 364 -12.64 21.66 16.04
N TYR A 365 -11.97 20.77 15.33
CA TYR A 365 -10.74 20.08 15.76
C TYR A 365 -9.51 20.73 15.08
N VAL A 366 -8.33 20.75 15.72
CA VAL A 366 -7.05 21.12 15.03
C VAL A 366 -5.97 20.14 15.44
N MET A 367 -5.07 19.84 14.50
CA MET A 367 -3.86 19.07 14.72
C MET A 367 -2.76 19.97 15.30
N LEU A 368 -2.02 19.42 16.26
CA LEU A 368 -0.82 20.04 16.81
C LEU A 368 0.43 19.39 16.21
N ASN A 369 1.49 20.17 16.06
CA ASN A 369 2.85 19.69 15.85
C ASN A 369 3.35 19.01 17.13
N THR A 370 4.46 18.27 17.02
CA THR A 370 5.11 17.59 18.16
C THR A 370 5.62 18.55 19.25
N ASP A 371 5.77 19.84 18.91
CA ASP A 371 6.13 20.92 19.83
C ASP A 371 4.90 21.63 20.46
N GLY A 372 3.68 21.20 20.14
CA GLY A 372 2.43 21.78 20.65
C GLY A 372 1.90 22.99 19.86
N SER A 373 2.52 23.38 18.75
CA SER A 373 2.00 24.46 17.88
C SER A 373 0.89 23.98 16.95
N VAL A 374 -0.06 24.87 16.59
CA VAL A 374 -1.24 24.53 15.77
C VAL A 374 -0.89 24.49 14.28
N LYS A 375 -1.27 23.41 13.58
CA LYS A 375 -1.08 23.27 12.13
C LYS A 375 -2.25 23.92 11.37
N ASP A 376 -1.99 25.05 10.72
CA ASP A 376 -3.03 25.85 10.05
C ASP A 376 -3.24 25.44 8.58
N ASP A 377 -4.09 24.43 8.38
CA ASP A 377 -4.50 23.97 7.05
C ASP A 377 -6.03 23.71 7.06
N GLY A 378 -6.82 24.79 7.01
CA GLY A 378 -8.18 24.87 6.44
C GLY A 378 -9.19 23.72 6.68
N LYS A 379 -10.16 23.98 7.56
CA LYS A 379 -11.54 23.42 7.67
C LYS A 379 -11.73 21.89 7.49
N TRP A 380 -11.98 21.21 8.61
CA TRP A 380 -12.64 19.90 8.66
C TRP A 380 -13.95 20.00 9.46
N GLN A 381 -15.07 19.55 8.88
CA GLN A 381 -16.35 19.40 9.59
C GLN A 381 -16.76 17.91 9.65
N HIS A 382 -17.28 17.55 10.83
CA HIS A 382 -18.08 16.36 11.20
C HIS A 382 -17.36 15.09 11.69
N LEU A 383 -17.57 14.80 12.98
CA LEU A 383 -17.49 13.48 13.61
C LEU A 383 -18.86 13.21 14.27
N CYS A 384 -19.57 12.16 13.85
CA CYS A 384 -20.87 11.79 14.41
C CYS A 384 -20.71 11.06 15.76
N ARG A 385 -21.52 11.45 16.74
CA ARG A 385 -21.63 10.78 18.06
C ARG A 385 -22.76 9.73 18.00
N TRP A 386 -22.50 8.53 18.53
CA TRP A 386 -23.52 7.50 18.77
C TRP A 386 -23.92 7.54 20.25
N GLU A 387 -25.20 7.80 20.55
CA GLU A 387 -25.77 7.62 21.89
C GLU A 387 -26.77 6.46 21.87
N PHE A 388 -26.54 5.44 22.68
CA PHE A 388 -27.53 4.37 22.94
C PHE A 388 -28.33 4.74 24.19
N ASN A 389 -29.62 5.02 24.02
CA ASN A 389 -30.56 5.16 25.14
C ASN A 389 -31.01 3.78 25.63
N TYR A 390 -30.62 3.40 26.84
CA TYR A 390 -31.33 2.38 27.62
C TYR A 390 -31.91 3.03 28.87
N ALA A 391 -33.19 3.42 28.79
CA ALA A 391 -33.96 3.82 29.95
C ALA A 391 -34.43 2.58 30.73
N ARG A 392 -33.90 2.40 31.95
CA ARG A 392 -34.63 1.71 33.02
C ARG A 392 -34.69 2.62 34.24
N THR A 393 -35.91 3.04 34.54
CA THR A 393 -36.34 3.85 35.68
C THR A 393 -36.11 3.11 36.99
N TRP A 394 -35.43 3.74 37.96
CA TRP A 394 -35.64 3.50 39.39
C TRP A 394 -35.53 4.83 40.15
N SER A 395 -36.58 5.11 40.91
CA SER A 395 -36.79 6.29 41.76
C SER A 395 -36.01 6.18 43.06
N LEU A 396 -35.53 7.30 43.61
CA LEU A 396 -35.32 7.48 45.06
C LEU A 396 -35.12 8.97 45.43
N ARG A 397 -35.53 9.25 46.67
CA ARG A 397 -36.10 10.50 47.21
C ARG A 397 -35.10 11.62 47.54
N ARG A 398 -35.62 12.85 47.52
CA ARG A 398 -35.04 14.11 48.05
C ARG A 398 -34.94 14.11 49.59
N SER A 399 -33.89 14.77 50.11
CA SER A 399 -33.90 15.62 51.32
C SER A 399 -32.77 16.66 51.21
N LYS A 400 -33.06 17.98 51.07
CA LYS A 400 -33.07 19.02 52.14
C LYS A 400 -31.67 19.16 52.81
N LEU A 401 -31.00 20.32 52.91
CA LEU A 401 -31.41 21.70 53.20
C LEU A 401 -30.26 22.69 52.88
N ALA A 402 -30.65 23.96 52.71
CA ALA A 402 -29.81 25.14 52.59
C ALA A 402 -29.34 25.67 53.96
N GLY A 403 -28.25 26.45 53.98
CA GLY A 403 -27.78 27.21 55.15
C GLY A 403 -26.53 28.05 54.87
N SER A 404 -26.66 29.35 55.12
CA SER A 404 -25.83 30.55 54.90
C SER A 404 -24.34 30.60 55.35
N ASP A 405 -23.56 31.32 54.52
CA ASP A 405 -22.51 32.33 54.74
C ASP A 405 -21.50 32.27 55.91
N SER A 406 -20.21 32.25 55.56
CA SER A 406 -19.19 33.21 56.03
C SER A 406 -17.87 33.09 55.22
N LYS A 407 -17.29 34.24 54.88
CA LYS A 407 -16.02 34.46 54.16
C LYS A 407 -14.80 34.16 55.05
N GLU A 408 -13.74 33.58 54.47
CA GLU A 408 -12.36 34.13 54.36
C GLU A 408 -11.43 33.06 53.73
N VAL A 409 -10.95 33.27 52.50
CA VAL A 409 -9.59 33.74 52.11
C VAL A 409 -8.47 32.73 52.40
N VAL A 410 -7.87 32.20 51.31
CA VAL A 410 -6.42 32.07 50.99
C VAL A 410 -6.25 31.08 49.82
N ASP A 411 -5.69 31.59 48.71
CA ASP A 411 -4.83 31.02 47.64
C ASP A 411 -5.01 29.53 47.23
N GLY A 412 -5.07 29.12 45.97
CA GLY A 412 -4.75 29.73 44.69
C GLY A 412 -4.51 28.56 43.72
N VAL A 413 -5.51 28.26 42.88
CA VAL A 413 -5.53 27.26 41.78
C VAL A 413 -5.17 25.82 42.17
N LEU A 414 -6.17 25.07 42.67
CA LEU A 414 -6.39 23.62 42.46
C LEU A 414 -7.45 23.15 43.49
N GLY A 415 -8.73 23.35 43.17
CA GLY A 415 -9.82 23.01 44.09
C GLY A 415 -11.09 22.63 43.37
N ASN A 416 -11.21 21.35 42.97
CA ASN A 416 -12.38 20.49 43.22
C ASN A 416 -12.29 19.18 42.43
N VAL A 417 -11.44 18.25 42.89
CA VAL A 417 -11.58 16.83 42.54
C VAL A 417 -12.32 16.15 43.69
N LYS A 418 -13.65 16.03 43.60
CA LYS A 418 -14.40 15.10 44.47
C LYS A 418 -14.15 13.68 43.95
N THR A 419 -13.26 12.93 44.61
CA THR A 419 -13.01 11.52 44.30
C THR A 419 -13.47 10.62 45.44
N THR A 420 -14.32 9.65 45.12
CA THR A 420 -14.60 8.49 45.96
C THR A 420 -13.61 7.38 45.62
N TRP A 421 -12.34 7.52 46.04
CA TRP A 421 -11.33 6.46 45.92
C TRP A 421 -10.51 6.33 47.21
N ARG A 422 -10.29 5.09 47.68
CA ARG A 422 -9.55 4.74 48.91
C ARG A 422 -8.11 4.24 48.66
N ASN A 423 -7.44 4.62 47.57
CA ASN A 423 -6.08 4.14 47.29
C ASN A 423 -5.08 5.28 47.03
N LYS A 424 -4.43 5.75 48.10
CA LYS A 424 -3.48 6.88 48.11
C LYS A 424 -2.25 6.68 47.21
N HIS A 425 -1.85 5.44 46.92
CA HIS A 425 -0.64 5.15 46.14
C HIS A 425 -0.79 5.43 44.63
N LEU A 426 -1.97 5.16 44.06
CA LEU A 426 -2.25 5.41 42.63
C LEU A 426 -2.35 6.91 42.34
N ILE A 427 -2.97 7.67 43.24
CA ILE A 427 -3.13 9.13 43.13
C ILE A 427 -1.75 9.82 43.15
N ASN A 428 -0.83 9.39 44.01
CA ASN A 428 0.50 10.00 44.08
C ASN A 428 1.37 9.70 42.85
N ARG A 429 1.20 8.55 42.19
CA ARG A 429 1.91 8.22 40.94
C ARG A 429 1.36 8.96 39.72
N ILE A 430 0.05 9.16 39.64
CA ILE A 430 -0.57 9.98 38.59
C ILE A 430 -0.15 11.46 38.74
N LYS A 431 -0.06 11.96 39.98
CA LYS A 431 0.49 13.30 40.27
C LYS A 431 1.96 13.44 39.87
N ALA A 432 2.78 12.39 40.06
CA ALA A 432 4.17 12.39 39.63
C ALA A 432 4.31 12.41 38.09
N LEU A 433 3.46 11.69 37.37
CA LEU A 433 3.39 11.71 35.89
C LEU A 433 2.86 13.05 35.33
N ALA A 434 1.92 13.70 36.03
CA ALA A 434 1.45 15.03 35.69
C ALA A 434 2.50 16.13 35.95
N GLY A 435 3.41 15.94 36.92
CA GLY A 435 4.55 16.86 37.15
C GLY A 435 5.50 17.01 35.96
N THR A 436 5.51 16.05 35.03
CA THR A 436 6.27 16.08 33.77
C THR A 436 5.56 16.83 32.64
N PHE A 437 4.26 17.15 32.77
CA PHE A 437 3.48 17.92 31.80
C PHE A 437 2.83 19.11 32.52
N LYS A 438 3.57 20.21 32.65
CA LYS A 438 3.24 21.32 33.56
C LYS A 438 1.88 22.03 33.35
N ASP A 439 1.13 21.73 32.29
CA ASP A 439 -0.07 22.51 31.91
C ASP A 439 -1.35 21.70 31.60
N PHE A 440 -1.57 20.53 32.22
CA PHE A 440 -2.80 19.73 32.00
C PHE A 440 -3.56 19.43 33.31
N GLU A 441 -4.88 19.67 33.31
CA GLU A 441 -5.79 19.43 34.44
C GLU A 441 -6.74 18.25 34.11
N ILE A 442 -6.75 17.21 34.94
CA ILE A 442 -7.64 16.04 34.77
C ILE A 442 -8.99 16.32 35.42
N LYS A 443 -10.06 16.47 34.61
CA LYS A 443 -11.39 16.85 35.13
C LYS A 443 -12.36 15.68 35.38
N HIS A 444 -12.36 14.60 34.58
CA HIS A 444 -13.30 13.49 34.76
C HIS A 444 -12.72 12.12 34.39
N ILE A 445 -13.15 11.07 35.12
CA ILE A 445 -12.91 9.66 34.81
C ILE A 445 -14.26 8.95 34.83
N TYR A 446 -14.69 8.37 33.71
CA TYR A 446 -15.95 7.63 33.62
C TYR A 446 -15.70 6.12 33.63
N ARG A 447 -16.56 5.39 34.34
CA ARG A 447 -16.60 3.92 34.35
C ARG A 447 -17.93 3.48 33.75
N GLU A 448 -17.90 2.67 32.70
CA GLU A 448 -19.09 1.93 32.27
C GLU A 448 -19.08 0.53 32.89
N ASN A 449 -20.17 0.23 33.58
CA ASN A 449 -20.62 -1.05 34.12
C ASN A 449 -20.04 -1.60 35.44
N ASN A 450 -21.01 -1.91 36.31
CA ASN A 450 -20.93 -2.56 37.62
C ASN A 450 -20.80 -4.08 37.48
N SER A 451 -19.62 -4.59 37.13
CA SER A 451 -19.23 -5.94 37.54
C SER A 451 -17.99 -5.87 38.44
N ALA A 452 -18.06 -6.65 39.51
CA ALA A 452 -17.10 -6.65 40.60
C ALA A 452 -15.74 -7.24 40.17
N ALA A 453 -14.68 -6.72 40.81
CA ALA A 453 -13.37 -7.34 40.97
C ALA A 453 -12.51 -7.59 39.71
N ASP A 454 -12.02 -6.52 39.09
CA ASP A 454 -10.68 -6.55 38.46
C ASP A 454 -9.86 -5.42 39.11
N CYS A 455 -9.03 -5.76 40.10
CA CYS A 455 -8.09 -4.79 40.69
C CYS A 455 -6.88 -4.65 39.74
N PHE A 456 -6.66 -3.45 39.21
CA PHE A 456 -5.44 -3.14 38.45
C PHE A 456 -4.24 -3.20 39.38
N THR A 457 -3.27 -4.07 39.09
CA THR A 457 -2.11 -4.33 39.95
C THR A 457 -0.86 -3.60 39.48
N LYS A 458 -0.74 -3.28 38.18
CA LYS A 458 0.43 -2.54 37.64
C LYS A 458 0.07 -1.67 36.43
N LEU A 459 0.69 -0.49 36.36
CA LEU A 459 0.62 0.47 35.25
C LEU A 459 2.03 0.75 34.77
N GLU A 460 2.30 0.54 33.49
CA GLU A 460 3.56 0.86 32.82
C GLU A 460 3.28 1.81 31.65
N CYS A 461 3.97 2.95 31.60
CA CYS A 461 3.79 3.96 30.56
C CYS A 461 5.10 4.27 29.84
N THR A 462 5.02 4.43 28.52
CA THR A 462 6.04 5.03 27.64
C THR A 462 5.55 6.40 27.14
N ASN A 463 6.39 7.12 26.38
CA ASN A 463 6.08 8.48 25.90
C ASN A 463 4.81 8.59 25.05
N ASP A 464 4.25 7.47 24.60
CA ASP A 464 3.17 7.36 23.63
C ASP A 464 2.09 6.33 24.03
N ARG A 465 2.22 5.62 25.16
CA ARG A 465 1.28 4.57 25.57
C ARG A 465 1.29 4.30 27.08
N CYS A 466 0.15 3.90 27.64
CA CYS A 466 0.05 3.36 29.00
C CYS A 466 -0.64 1.99 28.99
N ILE A 467 -0.01 0.98 29.58
CA ILE A 467 -0.50 -0.39 29.66
C ILE A 467 -0.87 -0.71 31.11
N PHE A 468 -2.12 -1.14 31.32
CA PHE A 468 -2.60 -1.65 32.59
C PHE A 468 -2.58 -3.18 32.57
N SER A 469 -2.04 -3.80 33.62
CA SER A 469 -2.20 -5.23 33.87
C SER A 469 -3.10 -5.47 35.08
N SER A 470 -4.08 -6.35 34.89
CA SER A 470 -4.84 -6.99 35.97
C SER A 470 -4.41 -8.46 36.10
N ASN A 471 -4.82 -9.13 37.17
CA ASN A 471 -4.56 -10.56 37.35
C ASN A 471 -5.33 -11.47 36.35
N SER A 472 -6.14 -10.87 35.47
CA SER A 472 -7.06 -11.53 34.54
C SER A 472 -7.05 -10.76 33.22
N ILE A 473 -5.99 -10.98 32.43
CA ILE A 473 -5.79 -10.56 31.02
C ILE A 473 -5.43 -9.05 30.84
N PRO A 474 -4.34 -8.71 30.11
CA PRO A 474 -4.02 -7.32 29.76
C PRO A 474 -5.13 -6.70 28.90
N LYS A 475 -5.58 -5.48 29.23
CA LYS A 475 -6.58 -4.73 28.45
C LYS A 475 -5.96 -3.40 28.01
N GLU A 476 -5.98 -3.12 26.70
CA GLU A 476 -5.50 -1.85 26.14
C GLU A 476 -6.60 -0.77 26.20
N LEU A 477 -6.25 0.42 26.66
CA LEU A 477 -7.11 1.61 26.65
C LEU A 477 -6.49 2.69 25.77
N ASN A 478 -7.31 3.44 25.02
CA ASN A 478 -6.85 4.54 24.17
C ASN A 478 -7.10 5.90 24.85
N LEU A 479 -6.17 6.84 24.68
CA LEU A 479 -6.22 8.21 25.22
C LEU A 479 -6.51 9.20 24.09
N LEU A 480 -7.51 10.06 24.28
CA LEU A 480 -7.83 11.17 23.38
C LEU A 480 -7.71 12.50 24.14
N VAL A 481 -7.13 13.53 23.50
CA VAL A 481 -6.96 14.87 24.10
C VAL A 481 -7.75 15.89 23.30
N SER A 482 -8.62 16.65 23.95
CA SER A 482 -9.43 17.72 23.36
C SER A 482 -8.70 19.07 23.33
N LYS A 483 -9.22 20.02 22.53
CA LYS A 483 -8.64 21.38 22.35
C LYS A 483 -8.55 22.20 23.63
N ASP A 484 -9.41 21.93 24.61
CA ASP A 484 -9.39 22.56 25.92
C ASP A 484 -8.43 21.86 26.91
N ARG A 485 -7.53 21.01 26.40
CA ARG A 485 -6.53 20.25 27.17
C ARG A 485 -7.12 19.21 28.11
N THR A 486 -8.28 18.65 27.78
CA THR A 486 -8.92 17.58 28.56
C THR A 486 -8.57 16.20 28.00
N CYS A 487 -8.15 15.28 28.87
CA CYS A 487 -7.84 13.89 28.49
C CYS A 487 -9.06 12.97 28.72
N HIS A 488 -9.38 12.15 27.73
CA HIS A 488 -10.45 11.15 27.77
C HIS A 488 -9.87 9.75 27.54
N LEU A 489 -10.13 8.81 28.45
CA LEU A 489 -9.79 7.39 28.29
C LEU A 489 -11.02 6.59 27.85
N TYR A 490 -10.84 5.74 26.84
CA TYR A 490 -11.89 4.86 26.35
C TYR A 490 -11.45 3.40 26.32
N GLN A 491 -12.37 2.51 26.71
CA GLN A 491 -12.26 1.06 26.57
C GLN A 491 -13.08 0.62 25.37
N ARG A 492 -12.44 -0.09 24.43
CA ARG A 492 -13.15 -0.75 23.35
C ARG A 492 -13.81 -2.01 23.93
N SER A 493 -15.13 -2.17 23.75
CA SER A 493 -15.81 -3.42 24.08
C SER A 493 -15.41 -4.54 23.12
#